data_AF-A0A7G4A507-F1
#
_entry.id   AF-A0A7G4A507-F1
#
_cell.length_a   1.000
_cell.length_b   1.000
_cell.length_c   1.000
_cell.angle_alpha   90.00
_cell.angle_beta   90.00
_cell.angle_gamma   90.00
#
_symmetry.space_group_name_H-M   'P 1'
#
loop_
_entity.id
_entity.type
_entity.pdbx_description
1 polymer ?
#
loop_
_entity_poly.entity_id
_entity_poly.type
_entity_poly.pdbx_seq_one_letter_code
_entity_poly.pdbx_strand_id
1 'polypeptide(L)'
;MDNDFVILTQSAQFYKPRNFFSNTNIKEILDVASGNKKKDTDYLINEYRISKQYNHISFTYSAQVFITERPVYFLDHDQYKDQIFAFIVLVEMDNYLVVFKKSCSPISGVINRYFIKVDYKSLAGTIRNSAHFQKLSVRNMTISNRALRAKTYEAEDLVGLFSTHAAGRSIPYYFKIKDKRITKSFTTKSSRITEYSSRKYLNQIIYWIYEQIKFIKLKPTNKFLSVFANPIDLQEVLNTTQPASILIETSLVLENLEEEEIDIFYTSKITNCKKKLSFREACVTKDRAVVSL
;
A
#
# COMPACT_ATOMS: atom_id res chain seq x y z
N MET A 1 -10.55 32.63 2.44
CA MET A 1 -9.39 32.66 1.54
C MET A 1 -8.31 31.77 2.14
N ASP A 2 -7.80 30.89 1.31
CA ASP A 2 -6.52 30.16 1.35
C ASP A 2 -6.05 29.58 2.69
N ASN A 3 -6.52 28.36 2.96
CA ASN A 3 -5.76 27.38 3.74
C ASN A 3 -5.17 26.31 2.81
N ASP A 4 -4.84 26.73 1.58
CA ASP A 4 -4.34 25.87 0.51
C ASP A 4 -2.83 25.80 0.58
N PHE A 5 -2.31 25.22 1.67
CA PHE A 5 -0.88 25.03 1.86
C PHE A 5 -0.29 23.96 0.89
N VAL A 6 -1.16 23.17 0.23
CA VAL A 6 -0.74 22.11 -0.67
C VAL A 6 -1.74 21.86 -1.80
N ILE A 7 -1.21 21.56 -2.99
CA ILE A 7 -1.97 21.10 -4.15
C ILE A 7 -1.56 19.64 -4.45
N LEU A 8 -2.49 18.72 -4.29
CA LEU A 8 -2.22 17.28 -4.32
C LEU A 8 -2.83 16.61 -5.55
N THR A 9 -2.19 15.54 -6.00
CA THR A 9 -2.86 14.56 -6.88
C THR A 9 -3.85 13.73 -6.08
N GLN A 10 -4.97 13.34 -6.68
CA GLN A 10 -5.94 12.41 -6.08
C GLN A 10 -5.39 10.98 -6.07
N SER A 11 -4.38 10.72 -5.24
CA SER A 11 -3.71 9.43 -5.13
C SER A 11 -3.34 9.15 -3.68
N ALA A 12 -4.17 8.34 -3.00
CA ALA A 12 -4.07 8.15 -1.56
C ALA A 12 -4.18 6.68 -1.17
N GLN A 13 -3.57 6.33 -0.05
CA GLN A 13 -3.74 5.03 0.59
C GLN A 13 -4.80 5.12 1.68
N PHE A 14 -5.73 4.16 1.72
CA PHE A 14 -6.83 4.13 2.67
C PHE A 14 -6.61 3.02 3.70
N TYR A 15 -6.80 3.35 4.98
CA TYR A 15 -6.68 2.41 6.08
C TYR A 15 -7.81 2.58 7.09
N LYS A 16 -8.12 1.53 7.83
CA LYS A 16 -8.97 1.57 9.02
C LYS A 16 -8.12 1.44 10.28
N PRO A 17 -8.43 2.15 11.37
CA PRO A 17 -7.76 1.90 12.64
C PRO A 17 -8.08 0.50 13.13
N ARG A 18 -7.09 -0.17 13.74
CA ARG A 18 -7.33 -1.43 14.47
C ARG A 18 -8.18 -1.19 15.71
N ASN A 19 -7.88 -0.08 16.40
CA ASN A 19 -8.58 0.36 17.61
C ASN A 19 -9.17 1.76 17.37
N PHE A 20 -8.42 2.81 17.70
CA PHE A 20 -8.82 4.21 17.57
C PHE A 20 -7.63 5.08 17.13
N PHE A 21 -7.91 6.31 16.69
CA PHE A 21 -6.87 7.30 16.42
C PHE A 21 -6.32 7.85 17.73
N SER A 22 -5.01 7.80 17.93
CA SER A 22 -4.36 8.31 19.12
C SER A 22 -3.28 9.32 18.74
N ASN A 23 -2.97 10.24 19.64
CA ASN A 23 -1.88 11.18 19.41
C ASN A 23 -0.57 10.43 19.16
N THR A 24 -0.34 9.35 19.90
CA THR A 24 0.86 8.51 19.76
C THR A 24 0.95 7.90 18.37
N ASN A 25 -0.11 7.27 17.85
CA ASN A 25 -0.03 6.57 16.57
C ASN A 25 0.15 7.52 15.37
N ILE A 26 -0.52 8.68 15.37
CA ILE A 26 -0.36 9.68 14.31
C ILE A 26 1.03 10.32 14.36
N LYS A 27 1.50 10.70 15.55
CA LYS A 27 2.82 11.30 15.71
C LYS A 27 3.93 10.35 15.27
N GLU A 28 3.87 9.08 15.66
CA GLU A 28 4.88 8.10 15.28
C GLU A 28 4.93 7.86 13.76
N ILE A 29 3.77 7.86 13.07
CA ILE A 29 3.74 7.78 11.61
C ILE A 29 4.45 8.99 10.98
N LEU A 30 4.21 10.20 11.49
CA LEU A 30 4.85 11.43 11.00
C LEU A 30 6.36 11.43 11.27
N ASP A 31 6.79 11.04 12.47
CA ASP A 31 8.20 10.97 12.86
C ASP A 31 8.96 9.96 11.99
N VAL A 32 8.38 8.78 11.74
CA VAL A 32 8.98 7.79 10.83
C VAL A 32 8.99 8.31 9.39
N ALA A 33 7.93 8.96 8.92
CA ALA A 33 7.85 9.49 7.56
C ALA A 33 8.92 10.53 7.27
N SER A 34 9.24 11.37 8.26
CA SER A 34 10.23 12.44 8.18
C SER A 34 11.64 12.01 8.55
N GLY A 35 11.88 10.72 8.82
CA GLY A 35 13.21 10.20 9.19
C GLY A 35 14.31 10.41 8.14
N ASN A 36 13.95 10.65 6.86
CA ASN A 36 14.90 10.99 5.79
C ASN A 36 15.01 12.49 5.52
N LYS A 37 14.45 13.34 6.38
CA LYS A 37 14.58 14.78 6.29
C LYS A 37 16.05 15.19 6.37
N LYS A 38 16.45 16.16 5.55
CA LYS A 38 17.79 16.76 5.58
C LYS A 38 18.08 17.32 6.97
N LYS A 39 19.27 17.02 7.49
CA LYS A 39 19.75 17.56 8.78
C LYS A 39 19.79 19.09 8.72
N ASP A 40 19.59 19.74 9.87
CA ASP A 40 19.73 21.20 10.03
C ASP A 40 18.85 22.05 9.11
N THR A 41 17.72 21.48 8.65
CA THR A 41 16.66 22.23 7.96
C THR A 41 15.41 22.27 8.83
N ASP A 42 14.54 23.23 8.62
CA ASP A 42 13.22 23.23 9.27
C ASP A 42 12.18 22.53 8.38
N TYR A 43 11.04 22.20 8.99
CA TYR A 43 9.86 21.84 8.24
C TYR A 43 9.28 23.09 7.58
N LEU A 44 8.95 23.00 6.29
CA LEU A 44 8.22 24.05 5.59
C LEU A 44 6.78 24.14 6.09
N ILE A 45 6.18 22.98 6.37
CA ILE A 45 4.86 22.84 6.97
C ILE A 45 4.99 21.75 8.03
N ASN A 46 4.48 22.00 9.24
CA ASN A 46 4.42 21.03 10.33
C ASN A 46 3.13 21.22 11.12
N GLU A 47 2.02 20.86 10.49
CA GLU A 47 0.70 20.95 11.08
C GLU A 47 0.32 19.60 11.70
N TYR A 48 -0.16 19.63 12.94
CA TYR A 48 -0.46 18.42 13.68
C TYR A 48 -1.92 18.43 14.16
N ARG A 49 -2.68 17.43 13.72
CA ARG A 49 -4.08 17.16 14.08
C ARG A 49 -4.99 18.40 14.09
N ILE A 50 -4.94 19.17 13.02
CA ILE A 50 -5.82 20.33 12.83
C ILE A 50 -7.21 19.82 12.41
N SER A 51 -8.21 20.07 13.26
CA SER A 51 -9.61 19.74 12.96
C SER A 51 -10.27 20.86 12.17
N LYS A 52 -10.95 20.50 11.08
CA LYS A 52 -11.66 21.42 10.19
C LYS A 52 -12.99 20.81 9.73
N GLN A 53 -13.83 21.66 9.17
CA GLN A 53 -15.08 21.27 8.54
C GLN A 53 -15.17 21.95 7.17
N TYR A 54 -15.57 21.18 6.14
CA TYR A 54 -15.77 21.68 4.78
C TYR A 54 -17.02 21.04 4.19
N ASN A 55 -18.00 21.82 3.71
CA ASN A 55 -19.26 21.32 3.15
C ASN A 55 -19.95 20.25 4.03
N HIS A 56 -20.07 20.50 5.33
CA HIS A 56 -20.61 19.55 6.33
C HIS A 56 -19.82 18.26 6.53
N ILE A 57 -18.61 18.16 5.96
CA ILE A 57 -17.68 17.05 6.15
C ILE A 57 -16.66 17.48 7.22
N SER A 58 -16.68 16.79 8.36
CA SER A 58 -15.70 16.99 9.43
C SER A 58 -14.48 16.10 9.19
N PHE A 59 -13.30 16.68 9.32
CA PHE A 59 -12.04 15.95 9.16
C PHE A 59 -10.96 16.53 10.08
N THR A 60 -10.01 15.69 10.44
CA THR A 60 -8.77 16.12 11.11
C THR A 60 -7.62 15.78 10.19
N TYR A 61 -6.64 16.66 10.06
CA TYR A 61 -5.47 16.36 9.25
C TYR A 61 -4.17 16.74 9.94
N SER A 62 -3.10 16.07 9.55
CA SER A 62 -1.72 16.42 9.91
C SER A 62 -0.89 16.46 8.63
N ALA A 63 0.02 17.42 8.52
CA ALA A 63 0.84 17.60 7.34
C ALA A 63 2.27 17.96 7.72
N GLN A 64 3.23 17.29 7.08
CA GLN A 64 4.63 17.65 7.13
C GLN A 64 5.18 17.82 5.72
N VAL A 65 5.85 18.94 5.46
CA VAL A 65 6.58 19.21 4.22
C VAL A 65 8.01 19.56 4.61
N PHE A 66 8.97 18.91 3.97
CA PHE A 66 10.39 19.02 4.33
C PHE A 66 11.31 18.69 3.15
N ILE A 67 12.57 19.10 3.26
CA ILE A 67 13.60 18.80 2.27
C ILE A 67 14.25 17.46 2.59
N THR A 68 14.50 16.63 1.58
CA THR A 68 15.31 15.41 1.68
C THR A 68 16.34 15.39 0.55
N GLU A 69 17.41 14.64 0.75
CA GLU A 69 18.50 14.49 -0.22
C GLU A 69 18.55 13.06 -0.76
N ARG A 70 18.88 12.91 -2.04
CA ARG A 70 19.08 11.61 -2.69
C ARG A 70 20.37 11.60 -3.49
N PRO A 71 21.05 10.46 -3.59
CA PRO A 71 22.21 10.34 -4.48
C PRO A 71 21.80 10.55 -5.94
N VAL A 72 22.71 11.13 -6.73
CA VAL A 72 22.53 11.33 -8.16
C VAL A 72 23.01 10.08 -8.91
N TYR A 73 22.10 9.17 -9.21
CA TYR A 73 22.45 7.83 -9.74
C TYR A 73 23.08 7.80 -11.14
N PHE A 74 23.05 8.91 -11.89
CA PHE A 74 23.69 8.99 -13.20
C PHE A 74 25.10 9.61 -13.16
N LEU A 75 25.58 9.99 -11.97
CA LEU A 75 26.95 10.45 -11.75
C LEU A 75 27.68 9.44 -10.88
N ASP A 76 28.91 9.09 -11.26
CA ASP A 76 29.77 8.14 -10.55
C ASP A 76 30.51 8.81 -9.37
N HIS A 77 29.82 9.71 -8.66
CA HIS A 77 30.39 10.51 -7.57
C HIS A 77 29.36 10.78 -6.47
N ASP A 78 29.63 10.26 -5.26
CA ASP A 78 28.75 10.36 -4.09
C ASP A 78 28.59 11.77 -3.50
N GLN A 79 29.39 12.73 -3.97
CA GLN A 79 29.35 14.12 -3.50
C GLN A 79 28.10 14.87 -3.98
N TYR A 80 27.51 14.47 -5.10
CA TYR A 80 26.35 15.14 -5.67
C TYR A 80 25.05 14.53 -5.13
N LYS A 81 24.15 15.40 -4.71
CA LYS A 81 22.83 15.00 -4.20
C LYS A 81 21.74 15.86 -4.80
N ASP A 82 20.66 15.20 -5.22
CA ASP A 82 19.41 15.85 -5.55
C ASP A 82 18.72 16.31 -4.25
N GLN A 83 18.40 17.59 -4.17
CA GLN A 83 17.51 18.12 -3.14
C GLN A 83 16.08 18.10 -3.64
N ILE A 84 15.21 17.44 -2.89
CA ILE A 84 13.80 17.31 -3.25
C ILE A 84 12.89 17.64 -2.07
N PHE A 85 11.73 18.21 -2.38
CA PHE A 85 10.67 18.38 -1.40
C PHE A 85 9.89 17.07 -1.23
N ALA A 86 9.84 16.60 0.01
CA ALA A 86 9.04 15.48 0.46
C ALA A 86 7.84 15.99 1.27
N PHE A 87 6.77 15.21 1.27
CA PHE A 87 5.62 15.51 2.09
C PHE A 87 4.87 14.26 2.54
N ILE A 88 4.24 14.36 3.70
CA ILE A 88 3.19 13.46 4.16
C ILE A 88 1.99 14.27 4.61
N VAL A 89 0.80 13.86 4.19
CA VAL A 89 -0.49 14.37 4.67
C VAL A 89 -1.33 13.19 5.12
N LEU A 90 -1.72 13.24 6.38
CA LEU A 90 -2.61 12.29 7.03
C LEU A 90 -3.97 12.95 7.19
N VAL A 91 -5.04 12.29 6.74
CA VAL A 91 -6.42 12.75 6.91
C VAL A 91 -7.19 11.69 7.67
N GLU A 92 -7.73 12.07 8.81
CA GLU A 92 -8.63 11.29 9.65
C GLU A 92 -10.07 11.70 9.31
N MET A 93 -10.86 10.76 8.81
CA MET A 93 -12.25 11.02 8.42
C MET A 93 -13.08 9.75 8.46
N ASP A 94 -14.26 9.80 9.06
CA ASP A 94 -15.26 8.73 8.99
C ASP A 94 -14.76 7.33 9.45
N ASN A 95 -13.84 7.32 10.42
CA ASN A 95 -13.11 6.14 10.89
C ASN A 95 -12.13 5.52 9.87
N TYR A 96 -11.57 6.34 8.99
CA TYR A 96 -10.50 5.98 8.07
C TYR A 96 -9.30 6.92 8.24
N LEU A 97 -8.09 6.36 8.11
CA LEU A 97 -6.87 7.11 7.90
C LEU A 97 -6.56 7.11 6.40
N VAL A 98 -6.40 8.30 5.83
CA VAL A 98 -6.06 8.47 4.42
C VAL A 98 -4.72 9.15 4.31
N VAL A 99 -3.80 8.51 3.58
CA VAL A 99 -2.39 8.86 3.56
C VAL A 99 -1.99 9.29 2.16
N PHE A 100 -1.55 10.54 2.04
CA PHE A 100 -0.81 11.04 0.89
C PHE A 100 0.64 11.17 1.30
N LYS A 101 1.55 10.63 0.49
CA LYS A 101 2.97 10.81 0.75
C LYS A 101 3.75 10.83 -0.55
N LYS A 102 4.84 11.60 -0.55
CA LYS A 102 5.84 11.60 -1.62
C LYS A 102 7.20 11.76 -1.00
N SER A 103 8.13 10.91 -1.43
CA SER A 103 9.54 11.03 -1.07
C SER A 103 9.90 10.90 0.42
N CYS A 104 8.98 10.40 1.25
CA CYS A 104 9.23 10.08 2.66
C CYS A 104 9.92 8.72 2.84
N SER A 105 10.51 8.53 4.02
CA SER A 105 10.93 7.22 4.51
C SER A 105 9.82 6.16 4.45
N PRO A 106 10.16 4.86 4.43
CA PRO A 106 9.18 3.78 4.48
C PRO A 106 8.36 3.80 5.79
N ILE A 107 7.03 3.91 5.67
CA ILE A 107 6.09 3.95 6.82
C ILE A 107 5.21 2.69 6.94
N SER A 108 5.41 1.70 6.09
CA SER A 108 4.57 0.49 6.07
C SER A 108 4.60 -0.26 7.40
N GLY A 109 5.78 -0.38 8.01
CA GLY A 109 5.94 -1.02 9.32
C GLY A 109 5.11 -0.35 10.41
N VAL A 110 5.27 0.96 10.59
CA VAL A 110 4.54 1.73 11.63
C VAL A 110 3.03 1.78 11.35
N ILE A 111 2.61 1.97 10.10
CA ILE A 111 1.18 2.00 9.76
C ILE A 111 0.53 0.66 10.08
N ASN A 112 1.14 -0.47 9.70
CA ASN A 112 0.54 -1.79 9.87
C ASN A 112 0.37 -2.20 11.35
N ARG A 113 1.13 -1.59 12.27
CA ARG A 113 0.97 -1.77 13.72
C ARG A 113 -0.38 -1.24 14.22
N TYR A 114 -0.82 -0.09 13.72
CA TYR A 114 -2.00 0.62 14.24
C TYR A 114 -3.21 0.56 13.33
N PHE A 115 -2.99 0.31 12.04
CA PHE A 115 -4.01 0.38 11.01
C PHE A 115 -4.01 -0.87 10.13
N ILE A 116 -5.17 -1.21 9.59
CA ILE A 116 -5.36 -2.24 8.57
C ILE A 116 -5.69 -1.60 7.23
N LYS A 117 -5.18 -2.20 6.16
CA LYS A 117 -5.53 -1.78 4.80
C LYS A 117 -7.00 -2.07 4.53
N VAL A 118 -7.63 -1.24 3.69
CA VAL A 118 -8.96 -1.58 3.14
C VAL A 118 -8.81 -2.85 2.31
N ASP A 119 -9.71 -3.79 2.51
CA ASP A 119 -9.68 -5.10 1.87
C ASP A 119 -10.00 -5.01 0.38
N TYR A 120 -9.60 -6.05 -0.35
CA TYR A 120 -9.84 -6.16 -1.78
C TYR A 120 -11.31 -5.96 -2.14
N LYS A 121 -12.24 -6.59 -1.42
CA LYS A 121 -13.66 -6.57 -1.77
C LYS A 121 -14.23 -5.16 -1.66
N SER A 122 -13.88 -4.42 -0.60
CA SER A 122 -14.34 -3.04 -0.44
C SER A 122 -13.78 -2.12 -1.53
N LEU A 123 -12.51 -2.28 -1.95
CA LEU A 123 -11.92 -1.51 -3.05
C LEU A 123 -12.53 -1.87 -4.41
N ALA A 124 -12.56 -3.17 -4.74
CA ALA A 124 -13.17 -3.69 -5.96
C ALA A 124 -14.64 -3.28 -6.08
N GLY A 125 -15.33 -3.22 -4.94
CA GLY A 125 -16.72 -2.81 -4.88
C GLY A 125 -16.97 -1.35 -5.24
N THR A 126 -16.00 -0.46 -5.05
CA THR A 126 -16.16 0.95 -5.47
C THR A 126 -16.35 1.11 -6.99
N ILE A 127 -16.06 0.07 -7.77
CA ILE A 127 -16.14 0.08 -9.22
C ILE A 127 -17.53 -0.30 -9.70
N ARG A 128 -18.13 0.57 -10.50
CA ARG A 128 -19.41 0.32 -11.17
C ARG A 128 -19.27 -0.80 -12.21
N ASN A 129 -20.34 -1.57 -12.42
CA ASN A 129 -20.36 -2.59 -13.47
C ASN A 129 -20.24 -2.01 -14.89
N SER A 130 -20.54 -0.72 -15.07
CA SER A 130 -20.40 0.00 -16.35
C SER A 130 -18.99 0.54 -16.61
N ALA A 131 -18.03 0.31 -15.71
CA ALA A 131 -16.67 0.82 -15.89
C ALA A 131 -15.90 -0.05 -16.89
N HIS A 132 -15.18 0.60 -17.80
CA HIS A 132 -14.31 -0.08 -18.77
C HIS A 132 -12.99 -0.44 -18.12
N PHE A 133 -12.58 -1.70 -18.19
CA PHE A 133 -11.32 -2.15 -17.61
C PHE A 133 -10.20 -1.99 -18.64
N GLN A 134 -9.38 -0.95 -18.51
CA GLN A 134 -8.31 -0.68 -19.46
C GLN A 134 -7.04 -1.49 -19.19
N LYS A 135 -6.74 -1.73 -17.91
CA LYS A 135 -5.56 -2.49 -17.50
C LYS A 135 -5.87 -3.35 -16.29
N LEU A 136 -5.37 -4.57 -16.27
CA LEU A 136 -5.53 -5.51 -15.17
C LEU A 136 -4.21 -6.25 -14.93
N SER A 137 -3.67 -6.18 -13.72
CA SER A 137 -2.53 -6.98 -13.32
C SER A 137 -2.94 -7.98 -12.25
N VAL A 138 -2.59 -9.24 -12.51
CA VAL A 138 -2.94 -10.38 -11.67
C VAL A 138 -1.70 -11.18 -11.29
N ARG A 139 -1.77 -11.81 -10.13
CA ARG A 139 -0.79 -12.78 -9.65
C ARG A 139 -1.38 -14.18 -9.76
N ASN A 140 -0.64 -15.11 -10.34
CA ASN A 140 -1.08 -16.50 -10.44
C ASN A 140 -0.87 -17.22 -9.10
N MET A 141 -1.83 -18.06 -8.71
CA MET A 141 -1.71 -18.96 -7.57
C MET A 141 -0.88 -20.19 -7.98
N THR A 142 0.44 -20.07 -7.93
CA THR A 142 1.40 -21.14 -8.27
C THR A 142 2.60 -21.11 -7.33
N ILE A 143 3.12 -22.30 -7.00
CA ILE A 143 4.35 -22.50 -6.22
C ILE A 143 5.55 -22.90 -7.09
N SER A 144 5.34 -23.11 -8.39
CA SER A 144 6.43 -23.51 -9.28
C SER A 144 7.28 -22.31 -9.66
N ASN A 145 8.59 -22.44 -9.47
CA ASN A 145 9.58 -21.43 -9.90
C ASN A 145 9.67 -21.29 -11.43
N ARG A 146 9.17 -22.27 -12.18
CA ARG A 146 9.11 -22.25 -13.65
C ARG A 146 7.77 -21.74 -14.19
N ALA A 147 6.79 -21.54 -13.31
CA ALA A 147 5.48 -21.03 -13.72
C ALA A 147 5.49 -19.51 -13.79
N LEU A 148 4.67 -18.97 -14.69
CA LEU A 148 4.48 -17.54 -14.78
C LEU A 148 3.84 -17.01 -13.49
N ARG A 149 4.47 -16.04 -12.83
CA ARG A 149 4.04 -15.53 -11.51
C ARG A 149 2.98 -14.43 -11.60
N ALA A 150 3.11 -13.53 -12.57
CA ALA A 150 2.19 -12.42 -12.76
C ALA A 150 1.92 -12.17 -14.24
N LYS A 151 0.75 -11.61 -14.54
CA LYS A 151 0.34 -11.19 -15.88
C LYS A 151 -0.24 -9.79 -15.81
N THR A 152 -0.01 -9.00 -16.85
CA THR A 152 -0.70 -7.72 -17.04
C THR A 152 -1.37 -7.74 -18.40
N TYR A 153 -2.65 -7.40 -18.40
CA TYR A 153 -3.52 -7.32 -19.56
C TYR A 153 -3.91 -5.86 -19.80
N GLU A 154 -3.96 -5.46 -21.05
CA GLU A 154 -4.31 -4.10 -21.45
C GLU A 154 -5.15 -4.14 -22.72
N ALA A 155 -6.24 -3.39 -22.72
CA ALA A 155 -7.18 -3.26 -23.84
C ALA A 155 -7.97 -1.94 -23.69
N GLU A 156 -8.81 -1.60 -24.67
CA GLU A 156 -9.76 -0.51 -24.49
C GLU A 156 -10.79 -0.84 -23.41
N ASP A 157 -11.33 -2.07 -23.45
CA ASP A 157 -12.12 -2.66 -22.39
C ASP A 157 -11.88 -4.17 -22.31
N LEU A 158 -11.37 -4.65 -21.18
CA LEU A 158 -11.11 -6.08 -20.93
C LEU A 158 -12.40 -6.87 -20.69
N VAL A 159 -13.51 -6.21 -20.36
CA VAL A 159 -14.79 -6.89 -20.18
C VAL A 159 -15.26 -7.44 -21.52
N GLY A 160 -15.45 -8.76 -21.61
CA GLY A 160 -15.83 -9.45 -22.87
C GLY A 160 -14.65 -9.88 -23.74
N LEU A 161 -13.47 -9.29 -23.60
CA LEU A 161 -12.23 -9.75 -24.28
C LEU A 161 -11.42 -10.73 -23.43
N PHE A 162 -11.46 -10.56 -22.11
CA PHE A 162 -10.67 -11.39 -21.20
C PHE A 162 -11.27 -12.79 -21.05
N SER A 163 -10.49 -13.83 -21.34
CA SER A 163 -10.90 -15.22 -21.09
C SER A 163 -10.98 -15.52 -19.60
N THR A 164 -12.18 -15.85 -19.12
CA THR A 164 -12.45 -16.09 -17.69
C THR A 164 -12.07 -17.50 -17.22
N HIS A 165 -11.74 -18.42 -18.14
CA HIS A 165 -11.50 -19.84 -17.83
C HIS A 165 -10.43 -20.06 -16.73
N ALA A 166 -9.38 -19.24 -16.72
CA ALA A 166 -8.31 -19.31 -15.72
C ALA A 166 -8.36 -18.19 -14.67
N ALA A 167 -9.41 -17.36 -14.66
CA ALA A 167 -9.52 -16.19 -13.77
C ALA A 167 -9.50 -16.60 -12.29
N GLY A 168 -10.17 -17.70 -11.94
CA GLY A 168 -10.21 -18.24 -10.59
C GLY A 168 -8.86 -18.75 -10.04
N ARG A 169 -7.80 -18.78 -10.88
CA ARG A 169 -6.42 -19.10 -10.47
C ARG A 169 -5.53 -17.87 -10.34
N SER A 170 -6.12 -16.68 -10.47
CA SER A 170 -5.43 -15.41 -10.58
C SER A 170 -6.00 -14.42 -9.57
N ILE A 171 -5.14 -13.75 -8.81
CA ILE A 171 -5.49 -12.76 -7.80
C ILE A 171 -5.17 -11.36 -8.34
N PRO A 172 -6.18 -10.51 -8.61
CA PRO A 172 -5.96 -9.15 -9.05
C PRO A 172 -5.31 -8.31 -7.96
N TYR A 173 -4.23 -7.62 -8.32
CA TYR A 173 -3.55 -6.70 -7.40
C TYR A 173 -3.52 -5.26 -7.88
N TYR A 174 -3.72 -5.04 -9.18
CA TYR A 174 -3.83 -3.71 -9.77
C TYR A 174 -4.86 -3.72 -10.89
N PHE A 175 -5.66 -2.67 -10.98
CA PHE A 175 -6.52 -2.44 -12.14
C PHE A 175 -6.68 -0.94 -12.42
N LYS A 176 -6.71 -0.61 -13.70
CA LYS A 176 -6.98 0.72 -14.23
C LYS A 176 -8.30 0.66 -14.99
N ILE A 177 -9.22 1.54 -14.64
CA ILE A 177 -10.55 1.61 -15.21
C ILE A 177 -10.82 3.01 -15.77
N LYS A 178 -11.74 3.07 -16.72
CA LYS A 178 -12.37 4.31 -17.18
C LYS A 178 -13.84 4.26 -16.80
N ASP A 179 -14.23 5.08 -15.84
CA ASP A 179 -15.63 5.26 -15.44
C ASP A 179 -16.10 6.61 -15.99
N LYS A 180 -16.98 6.56 -16.99
CA LYS A 180 -17.39 7.71 -17.81
C LYS A 180 -16.17 8.42 -18.44
N ARG A 181 -15.84 9.62 -17.96
CA ARG A 181 -14.70 10.44 -18.45
C ARG A 181 -13.50 10.40 -17.51
N ILE A 182 -13.61 9.72 -16.37
CA ILE A 182 -12.61 9.73 -15.32
C ILE A 182 -11.86 8.40 -15.36
N THR A 183 -10.53 8.50 -15.46
CA THR A 183 -9.67 7.33 -15.35
C THR A 183 -9.27 7.15 -13.89
N LYS A 184 -9.42 5.94 -13.37
CA LYS A 184 -9.04 5.57 -12.01
C LYS A 184 -8.14 4.36 -12.04
N SER A 185 -7.27 4.23 -11.05
CA SER A 185 -6.57 2.98 -10.79
C SER A 185 -6.59 2.65 -9.31
N PHE A 186 -6.49 1.35 -9.05
CA PHE A 186 -6.56 0.79 -7.73
C PHE A 186 -5.41 -0.18 -7.56
N THR A 187 -4.70 -0.09 -6.44
CA THR A 187 -3.66 -1.03 -6.06
C THR A 187 -4.03 -1.67 -4.74
N THR A 188 -4.45 -2.93 -4.78
CA THR A 188 -5.08 -3.60 -3.64
C THR A 188 -4.05 -3.89 -2.55
N LYS A 189 -2.83 -4.31 -2.93
CA LYS A 189 -1.70 -4.57 -2.01
C LYS A 189 -1.39 -3.37 -1.12
N SER A 190 -1.54 -2.15 -1.63
CA SER A 190 -1.23 -0.91 -0.91
C SER A 190 -2.47 -0.12 -0.51
N SER A 191 -3.67 -0.68 -0.72
CA SER A 191 -4.96 0.00 -0.52
C SER A 191 -5.01 1.40 -1.14
N ARG A 192 -4.43 1.55 -2.34
CA ARG A 192 -4.29 2.85 -3.00
C ARG A 192 -5.38 3.03 -4.04
N ILE A 193 -6.02 4.20 -4.02
CA ILE A 193 -6.91 4.67 -5.06
C ILE A 193 -6.27 5.90 -5.69
N THR A 194 -6.19 5.91 -7.01
CA THR A 194 -5.65 7.01 -7.80
C THR A 194 -6.66 7.42 -8.87
N GLU A 195 -7.04 8.69 -8.88
CA GLU A 195 -7.84 9.30 -9.93
C GLU A 195 -6.95 10.21 -10.77
N TYR A 196 -6.91 9.95 -12.09
CA TYR A 196 -6.06 10.69 -13.01
C TYR A 196 -6.77 11.97 -13.41
N SER A 197 -6.51 13.04 -12.66
CA SER A 197 -7.03 14.38 -12.90
C SER A 197 -5.96 15.44 -12.61
N SER A 198 -6.31 16.72 -12.83
CA SER A 198 -5.47 17.84 -12.43
C SER A 198 -5.23 17.81 -10.91
N ARG A 199 -4.11 18.37 -10.45
CA ARG A 199 -3.90 18.55 -9.00
C ARG A 199 -5.04 19.41 -8.41
N LYS A 200 -5.38 19.12 -7.16
CA LYS A 200 -6.52 19.71 -6.45
C LYS A 200 -6.06 20.28 -5.11
N TYR A 201 -6.74 21.32 -4.69
CA TYR A 201 -6.58 21.92 -3.37
C TYR A 201 -7.09 20.99 -2.26
N LEU A 202 -6.66 21.21 -1.02
CA LEU A 202 -6.98 20.32 0.09
C LEU A 202 -8.49 20.12 0.25
N ASN A 203 -9.29 21.19 0.19
CA ASN A 203 -10.75 21.09 0.30
C ASN A 203 -11.39 20.18 -0.76
N GLN A 204 -10.93 20.28 -2.01
CA GLN A 204 -11.38 19.41 -3.10
C GLN A 204 -10.92 17.96 -2.89
N ILE A 205 -9.71 17.76 -2.34
CA ILE A 205 -9.22 16.44 -1.94
C ILE A 205 -10.07 15.85 -0.83
N ILE A 206 -10.44 16.61 0.21
CA ILE A 206 -11.31 16.14 1.30
C ILE A 206 -12.65 15.66 0.75
N TYR A 207 -13.27 16.44 -0.14
CA TYR A 207 -14.52 16.01 -0.80
C TYR A 207 -14.33 14.71 -1.60
N TRP A 208 -13.23 14.58 -2.34
CA TRP A 208 -12.90 13.35 -3.07
C TRP A 208 -12.71 12.15 -2.14
N ILE A 209 -11.99 12.31 -1.01
CA ILE A 209 -11.79 11.26 -0.02
C ILE A 209 -13.14 10.83 0.56
N TYR A 210 -14.01 11.79 0.90
CA TYR A 210 -15.34 11.52 1.44
C TYR A 210 -16.16 10.63 0.49
N GLU A 211 -16.19 10.97 -0.80
CA GLU A 211 -16.84 10.15 -1.82
C GLU A 211 -16.24 8.74 -1.90
N GLN A 212 -14.90 8.60 -1.87
CA GLN A 212 -14.26 7.28 -1.87
C GLN A 212 -14.66 6.45 -0.65
N ILE A 213 -14.67 7.04 0.54
CA ILE A 213 -15.09 6.36 1.78
C ILE A 213 -16.55 5.91 1.68
N LYS A 214 -17.43 6.74 1.11
CA LYS A 214 -18.83 6.38 0.86
C LYS A 214 -18.93 5.13 -0.02
N PHE A 215 -18.20 5.08 -1.13
CA PHE A 215 -18.18 3.91 -2.01
C PHE A 215 -17.59 2.67 -1.33
N ILE A 216 -16.52 2.82 -0.56
CA ILE A 216 -15.89 1.72 0.21
C ILE A 216 -16.90 1.12 1.21
N LYS A 217 -17.71 1.96 1.87
CA LYS A 217 -18.73 1.51 2.84
C LYS A 217 -19.89 0.75 2.18
N LEU A 218 -20.29 1.13 0.97
CA LEU A 218 -21.42 0.51 0.25
C LEU A 218 -21.16 -0.93 -0.19
N LYS A 219 -19.89 -1.33 -0.32
CA LYS A 219 -19.45 -2.66 -0.83
C LYS A 219 -20.25 -3.17 -2.06
N PRO A 220 -20.38 -2.41 -3.16
CA PRO A 220 -20.95 -2.98 -4.38
C PRO A 220 -20.14 -4.19 -4.85
N THR A 221 -20.71 -5.07 -5.67
CA THR A 221 -19.94 -6.19 -6.23
C THR A 221 -19.83 -6.02 -7.75
N ASN A 222 -18.58 -5.89 -8.23
CA ASN A 222 -18.31 -5.81 -9.65
C ASN A 222 -18.30 -7.22 -10.26
N LYS A 223 -19.14 -7.46 -11.27
CA LYS A 223 -19.32 -8.78 -11.91
C LYS A 223 -18.06 -9.29 -12.61
N PHE A 224 -17.25 -8.39 -13.17
CA PHE A 224 -16.00 -8.77 -13.82
C PHE A 224 -14.95 -9.18 -12.80
N LEU A 225 -14.83 -8.44 -11.70
CA LEU A 225 -13.87 -8.78 -10.65
C LEU A 225 -14.26 -10.00 -9.81
N SER A 226 -15.54 -10.40 -9.80
CA SER A 226 -16.01 -11.56 -9.04
C SER A 226 -15.58 -12.92 -9.60
N VAL A 227 -15.15 -13.02 -10.86
CA VAL A 227 -14.65 -14.29 -11.42
C VAL A 227 -13.22 -14.62 -11.00
N PHE A 228 -12.51 -13.67 -10.41
CA PHE A 228 -11.14 -13.84 -9.97
C PHE A 228 -11.05 -14.38 -8.54
N ALA A 229 -9.89 -14.95 -8.21
CA ALA A 229 -9.60 -15.34 -6.84
C ALA A 229 -9.45 -14.10 -5.95
N ASN A 230 -10.02 -14.17 -4.75
CA ASN A 230 -9.98 -13.09 -3.77
C ASN A 230 -9.08 -13.47 -2.61
N PRO A 231 -8.27 -12.54 -2.09
CA PRO A 231 -7.59 -12.75 -0.82
C PRO A 231 -8.64 -12.87 0.30
N ILE A 232 -8.43 -13.82 1.21
CA ILE A 232 -9.27 -14.07 2.39
C ILE A 232 -8.37 -13.92 3.62
N ASP A 233 -8.93 -13.41 4.72
CA ASP A 233 -8.21 -13.37 5.99
C ASP A 233 -7.97 -14.81 6.49
N LEU A 234 -6.72 -15.11 6.84
CA LEU A 234 -6.34 -16.47 7.25
C LEU A 234 -7.08 -16.89 8.53
N GLN A 235 -7.32 -15.98 9.48
CA GLN A 235 -8.04 -16.28 10.71
C GLN A 235 -9.49 -16.67 10.41
N GLU A 236 -10.14 -15.98 9.47
CA GLU A 236 -11.49 -16.34 9.02
C GLU A 236 -11.55 -17.77 8.45
N VAL A 237 -10.55 -18.16 7.67
CA VAL A 237 -10.44 -19.51 7.10
C VAL A 237 -10.20 -20.55 8.19
N LEU A 238 -9.27 -20.30 9.10
CA LEU A 238 -8.92 -21.23 10.18
C LEU A 238 -10.05 -21.42 11.20
N ASN A 239 -10.93 -20.43 11.36
CA ASN A 239 -12.11 -20.55 12.23
C ASN A 239 -13.17 -21.50 11.67
N THR A 240 -13.19 -21.72 10.35
CA THR A 240 -14.25 -22.47 9.66
C THR A 240 -13.75 -23.77 9.04
N THR A 241 -12.44 -23.92 8.86
CA THR A 241 -11.84 -25.06 8.17
C THR A 241 -10.54 -25.49 8.84
N GLN A 242 -10.24 -26.79 8.80
CA GLN A 242 -8.92 -27.31 9.12
C GLN A 242 -8.17 -27.58 7.81
N PRO A 243 -7.15 -26.78 7.46
CA PRO A 243 -6.43 -26.97 6.20
C PRO A 243 -5.61 -28.26 6.25
N ALA A 244 -5.78 -29.12 5.24
CA ALA A 244 -4.97 -30.33 5.11
C ALA A 244 -3.50 -30.02 4.73
N SER A 245 -3.25 -28.88 4.10
CA SER A 245 -1.92 -28.43 3.72
C SER A 245 -1.87 -26.91 3.55
N ILE A 246 -0.66 -26.34 3.67
CA ILE A 246 -0.38 -24.92 3.43
C ILE A 246 0.70 -24.83 2.34
N LEU A 247 0.45 -23.99 1.34
CA LEU A 247 1.38 -23.69 0.27
C LEU A 247 1.96 -22.30 0.50
N ILE A 248 3.28 -22.22 0.66
CA ILE A 248 4.00 -20.96 0.89
C ILE A 248 4.83 -20.64 -0.34
N GLU A 249 4.62 -19.44 -0.90
CA GLU A 249 5.45 -18.91 -1.98
C GLU A 249 6.65 -18.18 -1.37
N THR A 250 7.86 -18.65 -1.64
CA THR A 250 9.09 -18.15 -1.02
C THR A 250 9.97 -17.33 -1.95
N SER A 251 9.70 -17.33 -3.26
CA SER A 251 10.58 -16.68 -4.24
C SER A 251 10.79 -15.20 -3.98
N LEU A 252 9.72 -14.46 -3.62
CA LEU A 252 9.85 -13.03 -3.26
C LEU A 252 10.71 -12.80 -2.02
N VAL A 253 10.65 -13.72 -1.05
CA VAL A 253 11.48 -13.64 0.16
C VAL A 253 12.94 -13.86 -0.21
N LEU A 254 13.22 -14.85 -1.04
CA LEU A 254 14.57 -15.15 -1.51
C LEU A 254 15.17 -14.00 -2.31
N GLU A 255 14.41 -13.42 -3.25
CA GLU A 255 14.83 -12.26 -4.04
C GLU A 255 15.18 -11.06 -3.15
N ASN A 256 14.32 -10.72 -2.19
CA ASN A 256 14.58 -9.60 -1.27
C ASN A 256 15.80 -9.87 -0.36
N LEU A 257 16.00 -11.12 0.08
CA LEU A 257 17.17 -11.49 0.88
C LEU A 257 18.48 -11.35 0.09
N GLU A 258 18.45 -11.66 -1.21
CA GLU A 258 19.61 -11.54 -2.10
C GLU A 258 19.90 -10.07 -2.46
N GLU A 259 18.87 -9.25 -2.69
CA GLU A 259 19.02 -7.85 -3.11
C GLU A 259 19.32 -6.87 -1.95
N GLU A 260 18.77 -7.08 -0.76
CA GLU A 260 18.83 -6.11 0.34
C GLU A 260 19.93 -6.39 1.39
N GLU A 261 20.86 -7.33 1.14
CA GLU A 261 21.90 -7.79 2.11
C GLU A 261 21.35 -7.99 3.53
N ILE A 262 20.16 -8.59 3.63
CA ILE A 262 19.45 -8.68 4.90
C ILE A 262 20.21 -9.62 5.84
N ASP A 263 20.58 -9.10 7.01
CA ASP A 263 21.22 -9.88 8.05
C ASP A 263 20.29 -10.99 8.57
N ILE A 264 20.65 -12.24 8.28
CA ILE A 264 19.93 -13.42 8.79
C ILE A 264 20.46 -13.76 10.18
N PHE A 265 19.56 -13.94 11.14
CA PHE A 265 19.92 -14.37 12.49
C PHE A 265 19.25 -15.71 12.81
N TYR A 266 20.04 -16.63 13.36
CA TYR A 266 19.56 -17.92 13.86
C TYR A 266 19.69 -17.97 15.39
N THR A 267 18.64 -18.44 16.06
CA THR A 267 18.67 -18.72 17.50
C THR A 267 18.47 -20.22 17.72
N SER A 268 19.49 -20.89 18.26
CA SER A 268 19.37 -22.29 18.66
C SER A 268 18.51 -22.41 19.91
N LYS A 269 17.49 -23.29 19.89
CA LYS A 269 16.68 -23.60 21.07
C LYS A 269 17.49 -24.24 22.21
N ILE A 270 18.65 -24.83 21.90
CA ILE A 270 19.47 -25.57 22.86
C ILE A 270 20.43 -24.64 23.60
N THR A 271 21.05 -23.70 22.88
CA THR A 271 22.07 -22.81 23.45
C THR A 271 21.57 -21.40 23.72
N ASN A 272 20.38 -21.05 23.21
CA ASN A 272 19.78 -19.71 23.24
C ASN A 272 20.72 -18.60 22.69
N CYS A 273 21.77 -18.97 21.96
CA CYS A 273 22.69 -18.04 21.34
C CYS A 273 22.14 -17.58 19.99
N LYS A 274 22.09 -16.26 19.79
CA LYS A 274 21.76 -15.63 18.51
C LYS A 274 23.03 -15.50 17.67
N LYS A 275 23.09 -16.17 16.52
CA LYS A 275 24.23 -16.11 15.59
C LYS A 275 23.79 -15.46 14.28
N LYS A 276 24.59 -14.53 13.76
CA LYS A 276 24.42 -13.97 12.42
C LYS A 276 24.91 -15.00 11.39
N LEU A 277 24.12 -15.23 10.36
CA LEU A 277 24.43 -16.14 9.25
C LEU A 277 24.51 -15.33 7.96
N SER A 278 25.47 -15.68 7.11
CA SER A 278 25.41 -15.30 5.70
C SER A 278 24.34 -16.12 4.98
N PHE A 279 23.79 -15.59 3.88
CA PHE A 279 22.79 -16.28 3.06
C PHE A 279 23.26 -17.68 2.61
N ARG A 280 24.54 -17.81 2.27
CA ARG A 280 25.17 -19.09 1.89
C ARG A 280 25.22 -20.10 3.04
N GLU A 281 25.49 -19.65 4.27
CA GLU A 281 25.49 -20.52 5.44
C GLU A 281 24.08 -20.99 5.82
N ALA A 282 23.07 -20.12 5.67
CA ALA A 282 21.67 -20.46 5.92
C ALA A 282 21.14 -21.56 4.99
N CYS A 283 21.55 -21.56 3.71
CA CYS A 283 21.15 -22.58 2.72
C CYS A 283 21.82 -23.95 2.95
N VAL A 284 22.96 -24.01 3.64
CA VAL A 284 23.74 -25.26 3.84
C VAL A 284 23.29 -26.01 5.10
N THR A 285 22.74 -25.34 6.11
CA THR A 285 22.18 -25.97 7.32
C THR A 285 20.84 -26.66 7.04
N LYS A 286 20.86 -27.77 6.29
CA LYS A 286 19.68 -28.54 5.86
C LYS A 286 18.85 -29.17 6.99
N ASP A 287 19.33 -29.21 8.24
CA ASP A 287 18.66 -30.02 9.27
C ASP A 287 17.99 -29.30 10.44
N ARG A 288 18.22 -28.00 10.73
CA ARG A 288 17.70 -27.40 11.99
C ARG A 288 17.40 -25.90 11.99
N ALA A 289 17.01 -25.30 10.87
CA ALA A 289 16.57 -23.90 10.87
C ALA A 289 15.05 -23.80 11.04
N VAL A 290 14.58 -23.56 12.27
CA VAL A 290 13.23 -23.03 12.49
C VAL A 290 13.30 -21.53 12.25
N VAL A 291 12.81 -21.09 11.10
CA VAL A 291 12.56 -19.67 10.86
C VAL A 291 11.26 -19.32 11.58
N SER A 292 11.38 -18.73 12.77
CA SER A 292 10.25 -18.09 13.44
C SER A 292 10.01 -16.73 12.79
N LEU A 293 8.90 -16.63 12.04
CA LEU A 293 8.29 -15.38 11.55
C LEU A 293 7.61 -14.61 12.69
#